data_AF-A0A0K6G7P6-F1
#
_entry.id   AF-A0A0K6G7P6-F1
#
_cell.length_a   1.000
_cell.length_b   1.000
_cell.length_c   1.000
_cell.angle_alpha   90.00
_cell.angle_beta   90.00
_cell.angle_gamma   90.00
#
_symmetry.space_group_name_H-M   'P 1'
#
loop_
_entity.id
_entity.type
_entity.pdbx_description
1 polymer ?
#
loop_
_entity_poly.entity_id
_entity_poly.type
_entity_poly.pdbx_seq_one_letter_code
_entity_poly.pdbx_strand_id
1 'polypeptide(L)'
;MSQPPDSVDIDQSELDDVSKTYIVGLHNRTVLHALIGGALQVILKSDDNGLDSEDTLDKHWDWVKERDNNGLDSGPEWCLGGYQAKLSESAIEDLKKREEVVDVVQDRFGTLDMNVNQPANIASANNAPWNLQRLSSTAPLGQNADPAALTFTYRRPEVAGLAAKPVHVYILDTGIITNHQEFQGRQVFQGPNYSQDQTNNHDTHGHGTHVAGTVGGNQCGVARNPGVRITGVKVTTGHGLIDGGRAVRLSAVIRGLQWVSEQHRANPEVPAIINMSLRYVPGDDALDQFVDRVVAQDMHVVVSAGNAGQDATSQSPARARGALAVGGSTIRDGLYVNSNFGPKVAIFAPGVGIVSAGIETPAELVSKTGTSMASPLVAGTIAWLIQQEGNRPPQAMLQRLQELAGASGRVVAGVPANTTNQLIWNGVQ
;
A
#
# COMPACT_ATOMS: atom_id res chain seq x y z
N MET A 1 46.45 -15.87 33.20
CA MET A 1 47.04 -14.72 32.49
C MET A 1 47.48 -15.21 31.14
N SER A 2 46.96 -14.61 30.07
CA SER A 2 47.32 -14.84 28.68
C SER A 2 46.76 -13.66 27.91
N GLN A 3 47.60 -12.89 27.22
CA GLN A 3 47.16 -11.67 26.53
C GLN A 3 46.49 -12.01 25.19
N PRO A 4 45.55 -11.18 24.70
CA PRO A 4 45.09 -11.28 23.32
C PRO A 4 46.24 -10.93 22.35
N PRO A 5 46.29 -11.52 21.15
CA PRO A 5 47.29 -11.16 20.15
C PRO A 5 47.02 -9.77 19.57
N ASP A 6 48.12 -9.03 19.45
CA ASP A 6 48.43 -7.86 18.62
C ASP A 6 47.30 -7.19 17.81
N SER A 7 47.17 -5.88 18.04
CA SER A 7 46.37 -4.98 17.22
C SER A 7 46.87 -4.95 15.77
N VAL A 8 45.96 -5.17 14.82
CA VAL A 8 46.16 -4.70 13.45
C VAL A 8 46.07 -3.16 13.49
N ASP A 9 47.16 -2.48 13.15
CA ASP A 9 47.11 -1.05 12.84
C ASP A 9 46.25 -0.86 11.58
N ILE A 10 45.04 -0.37 11.79
CA ILE A 10 44.18 0.15 10.71
C ILE A 10 44.69 1.57 10.41
N ASP A 11 44.96 1.86 9.14
CA ASP A 11 45.43 3.16 8.70
C ASP A 11 44.44 4.26 9.11
N GLN A 12 44.87 5.18 9.97
CA GLN A 12 44.00 6.23 10.49
C GLN A 12 43.62 7.29 9.45
N SER A 13 44.18 7.24 8.23
CA SER A 13 43.78 8.13 7.14
C SER A 13 42.44 7.78 6.48
N GLU A 14 41.82 6.62 6.78
CA GLU A 14 40.47 6.26 6.33
C GLU A 14 39.34 6.58 7.35
N LEU A 15 39.61 7.32 8.44
CA LEU A 15 38.62 7.61 9.49
C LEU A 15 37.97 9.02 9.45
N ASP A 16 38.39 9.90 8.54
CA ASP A 16 37.95 11.30 8.48
C ASP A 16 36.85 11.58 7.42
N ASP A 17 35.74 10.84 7.44
CA ASP A 17 34.42 11.38 7.02
C ASP A 17 33.24 10.77 7.79
N VAL A 18 33.31 10.82 9.12
CA VAL A 18 32.13 10.69 9.98
C VAL A 18 31.75 12.07 10.50
N SER A 19 31.27 12.90 9.58
CA SER A 19 30.65 14.19 9.87
C SER A 19 29.46 14.02 10.83
N LYS A 20 29.33 14.93 11.81
CA LYS A 20 28.49 14.73 13.02
C LYS A 20 27.24 15.60 12.98
N THR A 21 26.10 15.01 12.65
CA THR A 21 24.80 15.71 12.68
C THR A 21 24.40 16.03 14.12
N TYR A 22 24.39 17.32 14.49
CA TYR A 22 23.93 17.77 15.81
C TYR A 22 22.42 18.00 15.84
N ILE A 23 21.77 17.66 16.95
CA ILE A 23 20.36 17.97 17.17
C ILE A 23 20.21 19.45 17.56
N VAL A 24 19.49 20.23 16.74
CA VAL A 24 18.95 21.55 17.15
C VAL A 24 17.43 21.47 17.13
N GLY A 25 16.87 21.04 18.26
CA GLY A 25 15.43 21.05 18.51
C GLY A 25 15.10 21.79 19.81
N LEU A 26 14.19 22.75 19.73
CA LEU A 26 13.57 23.39 20.90
C LEU A 26 12.06 23.09 20.80
N HIS A 27 11.43 22.33 21.70
CA HIS A 27 11.85 21.78 22.99
C HIS A 27 11.39 20.31 23.16
N ASN A 28 12.17 19.51 23.91
CA ASN A 28 11.78 18.30 24.68
C ASN A 28 10.88 17.25 23.97
N ARG A 29 11.35 16.04 23.62
CA ARG A 29 12.35 15.19 24.30
C ARG A 29 13.11 14.28 23.33
N THR A 30 14.35 13.95 23.68
CA THR A 30 15.24 13.09 22.89
C THR A 30 14.92 11.59 23.02
N VAL A 31 14.87 10.89 21.89
CA VAL A 31 15.22 9.46 21.77
C VAL A 31 16.15 9.33 20.56
N LEU A 32 17.30 8.68 20.74
CA LEU A 32 18.35 8.57 19.74
C LEU A 32 18.34 7.16 19.13
N HIS A 33 18.23 7.02 17.81
CA HIS A 33 18.52 5.79 17.06
C HIS A 33 19.25 6.13 15.75
N ALA A 34 19.99 5.16 15.22
CA ALA A 34 21.07 5.40 14.26
C ALA A 34 20.59 5.91 12.88
N LEU A 35 21.35 6.86 12.33
CA LEU A 35 21.24 7.36 10.97
C LEU A 35 21.90 6.38 9.98
N ILE A 36 21.38 6.31 8.77
CA ILE A 36 22.06 5.76 7.59
C ILE A 36 21.94 6.80 6.48
N GLY A 37 23.09 7.27 5.98
CA GLY A 37 23.15 8.28 4.92
C GLY A 37 22.72 7.73 3.56
N GLY A 38 22.26 8.60 2.66
CA GLY A 38 21.84 8.19 1.33
C GLY A 38 20.81 9.14 0.71
N ALA A 39 19.68 8.58 0.29
CA ALA A 39 18.68 9.25 -0.52
C ALA A 39 17.63 10.01 0.31
N LEU A 40 17.17 11.14 -0.22
CA LEU A 40 16.07 11.94 0.30
C LEU A 40 15.13 12.36 -0.83
N GLN A 41 13.83 12.44 -0.53
CA GLN A 41 12.83 12.99 -1.45
C GLN A 41 12.59 14.46 -1.14
N VAL A 42 12.87 15.35 -2.10
CA VAL A 42 12.58 16.79 -2.06
C VAL A 42 11.22 17.05 -2.71
N ILE A 43 10.39 17.88 -2.09
CA ILE A 43 9.05 18.25 -2.58
C ILE A 43 8.99 19.74 -2.96
N LEU A 44 8.32 20.09 -4.05
CA LEU A 44 8.14 21.47 -4.53
C LEU A 44 6.67 21.96 -4.48
N LYS A 45 6.51 23.30 -4.57
CA LYS A 45 5.25 24.02 -4.81
C LYS A 45 4.85 23.99 -6.28
N SER A 46 3.57 23.75 -6.55
CA SER A 46 2.99 23.73 -7.90
C SER A 46 2.33 25.05 -8.31
N ASP A 47 2.49 25.45 -9.56
CA ASP A 47 1.79 26.55 -10.22
C ASP A 47 0.26 26.32 -10.36
N ASP A 48 -0.53 27.39 -10.41
CA ASP A 48 -2.01 27.36 -10.57
C ASP A 48 -2.51 26.70 -11.87
N ASN A 49 -1.63 26.43 -12.84
CA ASN A 49 -1.96 25.73 -14.10
C ASN A 49 -1.72 24.21 -14.05
N GLY A 50 -1.17 23.68 -12.95
CA GLY A 50 -1.06 22.26 -12.67
C GLY A 50 0.18 21.57 -13.24
N LEU A 51 0.84 20.77 -12.37
CA LEU A 51 2.06 19.97 -12.62
C LEU A 51 3.23 20.79 -13.18
N ASP A 52 4.11 21.19 -12.26
CA ASP A 52 5.38 21.90 -12.43
C ASP A 52 6.01 21.64 -13.81
N SER A 53 6.12 22.68 -14.65
CA SER A 53 6.62 22.52 -16.01
C SER A 53 8.07 22.00 -16.01
N GLU A 54 8.48 21.22 -17.02
CA GLU A 54 9.87 20.72 -17.13
C GLU A 54 10.88 21.88 -17.01
N ASP A 55 10.56 23.02 -17.64
CA ASP A 55 11.34 24.26 -17.61
C ASP A 55 11.37 24.94 -16.21
N THR A 56 10.51 24.57 -15.27
CA THR A 56 10.59 24.98 -13.85
C THR A 56 11.47 24.01 -13.05
N LEU A 57 11.27 22.70 -13.25
CA LEU A 57 11.97 21.63 -12.56
C LEU A 57 13.47 21.60 -12.89
N ASP A 58 13.83 21.67 -14.17
CA ASP A 58 15.23 21.65 -14.63
C ASP A 58 16.02 22.83 -14.06
N LYS A 59 15.43 24.03 -14.01
CA LYS A 59 16.09 25.22 -13.43
C LYS A 59 16.31 25.11 -11.92
N HIS A 60 15.37 24.48 -11.19
CA HIS A 60 15.59 24.19 -9.77
C HIS A 60 16.71 23.17 -9.59
N TRP A 61 16.75 22.12 -10.42
CA TRP A 61 17.82 21.12 -10.36
C TRP A 61 19.20 21.64 -10.79
N ASP A 62 19.27 22.58 -11.74
CA ASP A 62 20.49 23.33 -12.05
C ASP A 62 21.02 24.07 -10.82
N TRP A 63 20.14 24.78 -10.09
CA TRP A 63 20.50 25.48 -8.85
C TRP A 63 21.01 24.54 -7.73
N VAL A 64 20.55 23.28 -7.70
CA VAL A 64 21.01 22.25 -6.74
C VAL A 64 22.40 21.73 -7.11
N LYS A 65 22.66 21.44 -8.39
CA LYS A 65 23.98 20.97 -8.89
C LYS A 65 25.10 21.99 -8.65
N GLU A 66 24.78 23.29 -8.58
CA GLU A 66 25.75 24.33 -8.20
C GLU A 66 26.20 24.29 -6.73
N ARG A 67 25.47 23.57 -5.86
CA ARG A 67 25.62 23.64 -4.39
C ARG A 67 26.03 22.31 -3.75
N ASP A 68 25.50 21.20 -4.24
CA ASP A 68 25.99 19.89 -3.80
C ASP A 68 27.29 19.57 -4.54
N ASN A 69 28.41 19.65 -3.82
CA ASN A 69 29.75 19.99 -4.34
C ASN A 69 30.41 18.83 -5.13
N ASN A 70 29.80 18.45 -6.26
CA ASN A 70 30.02 17.21 -7.03
C ASN A 70 29.78 15.90 -6.24
N GLY A 71 28.99 15.94 -5.15
CA GLY A 71 28.60 14.75 -4.36
C GLY A 71 27.50 13.88 -4.98
N LEU A 72 26.98 14.28 -6.15
CA LEU A 72 25.83 13.65 -6.82
C LEU A 72 26.23 12.37 -7.56
N ASP A 73 26.35 11.28 -6.79
CA ASP A 73 26.61 9.89 -7.20
C ASP A 73 25.66 9.37 -8.30
N SER A 74 24.49 10.02 -8.47
CA SER A 74 23.57 9.84 -9.59
C SER A 74 22.70 11.10 -9.79
N GLY A 75 22.12 11.27 -10.98
CA GLY A 75 21.13 12.32 -11.25
C GLY A 75 19.81 12.16 -10.46
N PRO A 76 18.85 13.09 -10.63
CA PRO A 76 17.62 13.10 -9.87
C PRO A 76 16.68 12.02 -10.39
N GLU A 77 16.19 11.15 -9.51
CA GLU A 77 14.99 10.38 -9.79
C GLU A 77 13.78 11.31 -9.55
N TRP A 78 13.46 12.12 -10.57
CA TRP A 78 12.29 13.01 -10.61
C TRP A 78 11.03 12.30 -10.09
N CYS A 79 10.21 13.00 -9.31
CA CYS A 79 8.93 12.49 -8.80
C CYS A 79 7.82 13.55 -8.89
N LEU A 80 6.57 13.20 -8.59
CA LEU A 80 5.44 14.09 -8.84
C LEU A 80 5.47 15.33 -7.93
N GLY A 81 5.89 16.47 -8.50
CA GLY A 81 6.11 17.75 -7.82
C GLY A 81 7.30 17.71 -6.86
N GLY A 82 8.44 17.20 -7.34
CA GLY A 82 9.65 17.00 -6.55
C GLY A 82 10.68 16.10 -7.24
N TYR A 83 11.67 15.62 -6.49
CA TYR A 83 12.66 14.64 -6.97
C TYR A 83 13.28 13.88 -5.82
N GLN A 84 13.91 12.75 -6.12
CA GLN A 84 14.71 12.01 -5.18
C GLN A 84 16.18 12.00 -5.60
N ALA A 85 17.08 12.28 -4.66
CA ALA A 85 18.52 12.27 -4.88
C ALA A 85 19.23 11.81 -3.60
N LYS A 86 20.45 11.27 -3.74
CA LYS A 86 21.42 11.32 -2.62
C LYS A 86 21.94 12.76 -2.55
N LEU A 87 21.98 13.35 -1.36
CA LEU A 87 22.34 14.75 -1.14
C LEU A 87 23.19 14.86 0.13
N SER A 88 24.19 15.77 0.13
CA SER A 88 24.91 16.12 1.37
C SER A 88 23.99 16.78 2.40
N GLU A 89 24.35 16.72 3.69
CA GLU A 89 23.59 17.41 4.74
C GLU A 89 23.50 18.94 4.49
N SER A 90 24.56 19.53 3.95
CA SER A 90 24.58 20.91 3.46
C SER A 90 23.53 21.19 2.37
N ALA A 91 23.41 20.30 1.37
CA ALA A 91 22.40 20.45 0.32
C ALA A 91 20.97 20.30 0.87
N ILE A 92 20.74 19.38 1.82
CA ILE A 92 19.44 19.23 2.52
C ILE A 92 19.07 20.50 3.28
N GLU A 93 20.02 21.11 4.00
CA GLU A 93 19.76 22.36 4.71
C GLU A 93 19.45 23.52 3.76
N ASP A 94 20.20 23.69 2.67
CA ASP A 94 19.97 24.78 1.72
C ASP A 94 18.68 24.60 0.92
N LEU A 95 18.27 23.37 0.63
CA LEU A 95 16.97 23.08 0.06
C LEU A 95 15.82 23.46 0.99
N LYS A 96 15.92 23.17 2.30
CA LYS A 96 14.92 23.57 3.30
C LYS A 96 14.80 25.10 3.50
N LYS A 97 15.68 25.91 2.89
CA LYS A 97 15.65 27.38 2.91
C LYS A 97 14.99 27.98 1.65
N ARG A 98 14.65 27.17 0.64
CA ARG A 98 14.06 27.63 -0.64
C ARG A 98 12.55 27.86 -0.50
N GLU A 99 12.07 29.00 -1.00
CA GLU A 99 10.64 29.32 -0.95
C GLU A 99 9.78 28.38 -1.80
N GLU A 100 10.34 27.74 -2.83
CA GLU A 100 9.63 26.73 -3.63
C GLU A 100 9.65 25.32 -3.03
N VAL A 101 10.49 25.03 -2.03
CA VAL A 101 10.59 23.70 -1.41
C VAL A 101 9.58 23.57 -0.28
N VAL A 102 8.95 22.38 -0.19
CA VAL A 102 7.88 22.05 0.74
C VAL A 102 8.35 21.08 1.83
N ASP A 103 9.15 20.06 1.51
CA ASP A 103 9.61 19.03 2.47
C ASP A 103 10.82 18.19 1.97
N VAL A 104 11.49 17.43 2.85
CA VAL A 104 12.63 16.53 2.53
C VAL A 104 12.73 15.24 3.43
N VAL A 105 12.51 13.99 2.92
CA VAL A 105 12.05 12.80 3.73
C VAL A 105 12.60 11.34 3.36
N GLN A 106 12.33 10.25 4.17
CA GLN A 106 12.89 8.83 4.22
C GLN A 106 11.85 7.60 4.40
N ASP A 107 12.17 6.33 4.84
CA ASP A 107 11.74 5.01 4.22
C ASP A 107 10.88 3.79 4.86
N ARG A 108 9.65 3.27 4.37
CA ARG A 108 8.78 1.96 4.68
C ARG A 108 7.75 1.38 3.54
N PHE A 109 7.17 0.10 3.51
CA PHE A 109 6.66 -0.71 2.26
C PHE A 109 5.36 -1.64 2.30
N GLY A 110 4.42 -1.73 1.28
CA GLY A 110 3.30 -2.79 1.11
C GLY A 110 1.92 -2.44 0.36
N THR A 111 0.82 -3.30 0.32
CA THR A 111 -0.51 -3.20 -0.53
C THR A 111 -2.08 -3.48 -0.08
N LEU A 112 -3.18 -2.62 -0.25
CA LEU A 112 -4.72 -2.66 0.09
C LEU A 112 -5.80 -1.67 -0.65
N ASP A 113 -7.16 -1.90 -0.88
CA ASP A 113 -8.24 -1.07 -1.69
C ASP A 113 -9.85 -1.16 -1.29
N MET A 114 -10.95 -0.42 -1.78
CA MET A 114 -12.53 -0.50 -1.52
C MET A 114 -13.62 0.57 -2.13
N ASN A 115 -14.95 0.53 -2.61
CA ASN A 115 -16.13 -0.29 -3.22
C ASN A 115 -17.49 0.49 -3.68
N VAL A 116 -18.44 -0.01 -4.57
CA VAL A 116 -19.74 0.63 -5.14
C VAL A 116 -20.94 -0.27 -5.80
N ASN A 117 -22.10 -0.66 -5.20
CA ASN A 117 -23.01 -1.79 -5.73
C ASN A 117 -24.40 -1.58 -6.48
N GLN A 118 -24.77 -2.52 -7.42
CA GLN A 118 -26.08 -2.70 -8.15
C GLN A 118 -26.71 -4.14 -8.06
N PRO A 119 -27.99 -4.39 -8.45
CA PRO A 119 -28.62 -5.72 -8.48
C PRO A 119 -28.61 -6.39 -9.88
N ALA A 120 -28.16 -7.65 -9.97
CA ALA A 120 -28.38 -8.54 -11.12
C ALA A 120 -28.54 -10.00 -10.66
N ASN A 121 -28.80 -10.94 -11.59
CA ASN A 121 -28.89 -12.39 -11.31
C ASN A 121 -27.74 -12.84 -10.39
N ILE A 122 -28.01 -13.47 -9.25
CA ILE A 122 -26.93 -13.78 -8.29
C ILE A 122 -26.28 -15.11 -8.65
N ALA A 123 -25.07 -15.05 -9.23
CA ALA A 123 -24.17 -16.19 -9.33
C ALA A 123 -23.63 -16.55 -7.95
N SER A 124 -23.84 -17.80 -7.55
CA SER A 124 -23.28 -18.41 -6.34
C SER A 124 -22.14 -19.35 -6.71
N ALA A 125 -20.95 -19.08 -6.18
CA ALA A 125 -19.82 -19.99 -6.25
C ALA A 125 -19.62 -20.64 -4.87
N ASN A 126 -20.06 -21.89 -4.74
CA ASN A 126 -19.49 -22.79 -3.75
C ASN A 126 -18.04 -23.12 -4.18
N ASN A 127 -17.18 -23.54 -3.24
CA ASN A 127 -15.71 -23.58 -3.39
C ASN A 127 -15.01 -22.21 -3.18
N ALA A 128 -15.47 -21.38 -2.25
CA ALA A 128 -14.84 -20.09 -1.89
C ALA A 128 -14.37 -20.05 -0.40
N PRO A 129 -13.37 -19.21 -0.05
CA PRO A 129 -12.98 -18.99 1.34
C PRO A 129 -13.99 -18.12 2.12
N TRP A 130 -13.99 -18.25 3.44
CA TRP A 130 -15.00 -17.67 4.35
C TRP A 130 -15.23 -16.17 4.18
N ASN A 131 -14.17 -15.43 3.88
CA ASN A 131 -14.15 -13.99 3.78
C ASN A 131 -15.02 -13.47 2.63
N LEU A 132 -15.13 -14.25 1.54
CA LEU A 132 -16.01 -13.90 0.41
C LEU A 132 -17.50 -14.11 0.76
N GLN A 133 -17.85 -15.16 1.50
CA GLN A 133 -19.21 -15.30 2.02
C GLN A 133 -19.53 -14.23 3.06
N ARG A 134 -18.58 -13.88 3.95
CA ARG A 134 -18.79 -12.81 4.93
C ARG A 134 -19.05 -11.47 4.24
N LEU A 135 -18.29 -11.18 3.19
CA LEU A 135 -18.42 -10.02 2.31
C LEU A 135 -19.79 -9.96 1.61
N SER A 136 -20.31 -11.10 1.14
CA SER A 136 -21.57 -11.22 0.41
C SER A 136 -22.73 -11.86 1.20
N SER A 137 -22.81 -11.54 2.49
CA SER A 137 -23.88 -12.00 3.39
C SER A 137 -24.14 -10.98 4.49
N THR A 138 -25.40 -10.73 4.81
CA THR A 138 -25.82 -10.02 6.03
C THR A 138 -25.74 -10.93 7.26
N ALA A 139 -26.21 -12.18 7.13
CA ALA A 139 -26.12 -13.18 8.20
C ALA A 139 -24.67 -13.51 8.60
N PRO A 140 -24.38 -13.71 9.90
CA PRO A 140 -23.07 -14.14 10.39
C PRO A 140 -22.80 -15.61 10.04
N LEU A 141 -21.52 -15.99 10.04
CA LEU A 141 -21.12 -17.38 9.80
C LEU A 141 -21.40 -18.27 11.02
N GLY A 142 -21.51 -19.59 10.78
CA GLY A 142 -21.78 -20.58 11.83
C GLY A 142 -20.71 -20.61 12.92
N GLN A 143 -21.08 -21.05 14.14
CA GLN A 143 -20.15 -21.13 15.28
C GLN A 143 -18.94 -22.03 14.98
N ASN A 144 -19.16 -23.13 14.25
CA ASN A 144 -18.16 -24.14 13.93
C ASN A 144 -17.55 -23.95 12.52
N ALA A 145 -17.54 -22.71 12.00
CA ALA A 145 -16.98 -22.41 10.69
C ALA A 145 -15.44 -22.43 10.76
N ASP A 146 -14.81 -23.30 9.96
CA ASP A 146 -13.35 -23.36 9.81
C ASP A 146 -12.86 -22.27 8.84
N PRO A 147 -11.98 -21.34 9.27
CA PRO A 147 -11.42 -20.31 8.39
C PRO A 147 -10.47 -20.85 7.31
N ALA A 148 -9.93 -22.06 7.45
CA ALA A 148 -9.11 -22.70 6.41
C ALA A 148 -9.96 -23.36 5.31
N ALA A 149 -11.26 -23.62 5.56
CA ALA A 149 -12.11 -24.30 4.62
C ALA A 149 -12.48 -23.43 3.40
N LEU A 150 -12.54 -24.06 2.23
CA LEU A 150 -12.98 -23.45 0.98
C LEU A 150 -14.45 -23.79 0.66
N THR A 151 -15.23 -24.23 1.65
CA THR A 151 -16.60 -24.73 1.46
C THR A 151 -17.68 -23.63 1.42
N PHE A 152 -17.30 -22.36 1.50
CA PHE A 152 -18.22 -21.23 1.60
C PHE A 152 -18.78 -20.81 0.24
N THR A 153 -19.88 -20.06 0.26
CA THR A 153 -20.57 -19.54 -0.94
C THR A 153 -20.26 -18.06 -1.15
N TYR A 154 -19.52 -17.71 -2.19
CA TYR A 154 -19.43 -16.32 -2.65
C TYR A 154 -20.64 -15.98 -3.54
N ARG A 155 -21.36 -14.90 -3.20
CA ARG A 155 -22.49 -14.37 -3.97
C ARG A 155 -22.09 -13.09 -4.68
N ARG A 156 -22.23 -13.07 -6.00
CA ARG A 156 -22.03 -11.88 -6.84
C ARG A 156 -23.09 -11.81 -7.95
N PRO A 157 -23.40 -10.64 -8.51
CA PRO A 157 -24.19 -10.54 -9.72
C PRO A 157 -23.47 -11.22 -10.89
N GLU A 158 -24.22 -11.86 -11.78
CA GLU A 158 -23.75 -12.29 -13.09
C GLU A 158 -23.38 -11.07 -13.93
N VAL A 159 -22.19 -11.10 -14.51
CA VAL A 159 -21.68 -10.03 -15.40
C VAL A 159 -22.28 -10.24 -16.81
N ALA A 160 -23.60 -10.28 -16.90
CA ALA A 160 -24.34 -10.44 -18.15
C ALA A 160 -24.30 -9.12 -18.94
N GLY A 161 -23.64 -9.11 -20.10
CA GLY A 161 -23.57 -7.95 -20.99
C GLY A 161 -22.63 -6.81 -20.57
N LEU A 162 -22.14 -6.78 -19.32
CA LEU A 162 -21.12 -5.83 -18.84
C LEU A 162 -19.73 -6.16 -19.40
N ALA A 163 -19.54 -5.92 -20.69
CA ALA A 163 -18.29 -6.12 -21.38
C ALA A 163 -17.21 -5.11 -20.94
N ALA A 164 -16.10 -5.65 -20.45
CA ALA A 164 -14.74 -5.18 -20.70
C ALA A 164 -14.34 -3.72 -20.40
N LYS A 165 -15.14 -2.91 -19.68
CA LYS A 165 -14.62 -1.64 -19.13
C LYS A 165 -13.44 -1.94 -18.18
N PRO A 166 -12.22 -1.45 -18.48
CA PRO A 166 -11.04 -1.80 -17.71
C PRO A 166 -11.05 -1.09 -16.36
N VAL A 167 -10.60 -1.78 -15.32
CA VAL A 167 -10.30 -1.21 -14.00
C VAL A 167 -8.96 -1.76 -13.56
N HIS A 168 -8.06 -0.92 -13.02
CA HIS A 168 -6.66 -1.30 -12.84
C HIS A 168 -6.22 -1.19 -11.38
N VAL A 169 -5.96 -2.33 -10.75
CA VAL A 169 -5.44 -2.44 -9.38
C VAL A 169 -3.93 -2.62 -9.41
N TYR A 170 -3.20 -1.80 -8.67
CA TYR A 170 -1.75 -1.78 -8.61
C TYR A 170 -1.25 -2.23 -7.24
N ILE A 171 -0.42 -3.27 -7.24
CA ILE A 171 0.05 -4.01 -6.07
C ILE A 171 1.53 -3.67 -5.82
N LEU A 172 1.79 -2.54 -5.15
CA LEU A 172 3.09 -2.06 -4.64
C LEU A 172 3.69 -2.94 -3.50
N ASP A 173 4.01 -4.21 -3.76
CA ASP A 173 4.35 -5.21 -2.73
C ASP A 173 5.68 -5.96 -2.98
N THR A 174 5.80 -7.21 -2.51
CA THR A 174 6.90 -8.14 -2.75
C THR A 174 7.06 -8.56 -4.22
N GLY A 175 6.22 -8.06 -5.12
CA GLY A 175 6.03 -8.52 -6.50
C GLY A 175 4.78 -9.39 -6.63
N ILE A 176 4.52 -9.97 -7.82
CA ILE A 176 3.49 -11.01 -7.99
C ILE A 176 3.97 -12.16 -8.91
N ILE A 177 3.49 -13.37 -8.65
CA ILE A 177 3.54 -14.50 -9.59
C ILE A 177 2.32 -14.44 -10.52
N THR A 178 2.53 -14.21 -11.81
CA THR A 178 1.45 -14.01 -12.79
C THR A 178 0.86 -15.32 -13.34
N ASN A 179 1.60 -16.43 -13.28
CA ASN A 179 1.21 -17.72 -13.87
C ASN A 179 0.51 -18.68 -12.89
N HIS A 180 0.08 -18.19 -11.72
CA HIS A 180 -0.69 -18.97 -10.74
C HIS A 180 -2.09 -19.33 -11.28
N GLN A 181 -2.67 -20.46 -10.87
CA GLN A 181 -3.99 -20.93 -11.31
C GLN A 181 -5.11 -19.93 -10.99
N GLU A 182 -4.97 -19.19 -9.88
CA GLU A 182 -5.87 -18.08 -9.54
C GLU A 182 -5.92 -16.95 -10.58
N PHE A 183 -4.91 -16.83 -11.43
CA PHE A 183 -4.82 -15.79 -12.46
C PHE A 183 -5.01 -16.32 -13.89
N GLN A 184 -5.33 -17.61 -14.05
CA GLN A 184 -5.65 -18.17 -15.38
C GLN A 184 -6.84 -17.43 -16.01
N GLY A 185 -6.66 -16.98 -17.25
CA GLY A 185 -7.66 -16.20 -17.98
C GLY A 185 -7.82 -14.75 -17.51
N ARG A 186 -6.91 -14.21 -16.68
CA ARG A 186 -6.97 -12.84 -16.15
C ARG A 186 -5.87 -11.94 -16.70
N GLN A 187 -6.13 -10.63 -16.67
CA GLN A 187 -5.16 -9.59 -17.02
C GLN A 187 -4.25 -9.29 -15.83
N VAL A 188 -3.23 -10.13 -15.60
CA VAL A 188 -2.34 -10.04 -14.43
C VAL A 188 -0.88 -9.90 -14.90
N PHE A 189 -0.22 -8.82 -14.48
CA PHE A 189 1.04 -8.32 -15.06
C PHE A 189 2.10 -8.03 -13.99
N GLN A 190 3.37 -8.22 -14.33
CA GLN A 190 4.48 -7.62 -13.58
C GLN A 190 4.66 -6.16 -14.06
N GLY A 191 4.77 -5.24 -13.11
CA GLY A 191 5.19 -3.86 -13.32
C GLY A 191 6.70 -3.70 -13.06
N PRO A 192 7.18 -2.46 -12.84
CA PRO A 192 8.57 -2.22 -12.50
C PRO A 192 8.94 -2.77 -11.12
N ASN A 193 10.25 -2.93 -10.91
CA ASN A 193 10.86 -3.40 -9.68
C ASN A 193 11.83 -2.33 -9.16
N TYR A 194 11.51 -1.77 -8.00
CA TYR A 194 12.33 -0.75 -7.34
C TYR A 194 13.02 -1.30 -6.08
N SER A 195 12.86 -2.59 -5.79
CA SER A 195 13.25 -3.23 -4.53
C SER A 195 14.76 -3.37 -4.32
N GLN A 196 15.16 -3.93 -3.18
CA GLN A 196 16.57 -4.20 -2.88
C GLN A 196 17.24 -5.10 -3.92
N ASP A 197 16.49 -6.01 -4.53
CA ASP A 197 16.91 -6.84 -5.66
C ASP A 197 16.16 -6.42 -6.91
N GLN A 198 16.77 -5.53 -7.69
CA GLN A 198 16.23 -5.10 -8.99
C GLN A 198 16.47 -6.12 -10.12
N THR A 199 17.18 -7.23 -9.85
CA THR A 199 17.43 -8.30 -10.84
C THR A 199 16.29 -9.32 -10.90
N ASN A 200 15.53 -9.48 -9.81
CA ASN A 200 14.45 -10.45 -9.70
C ASN A 200 13.06 -9.79 -9.54
N ASN A 201 12.31 -9.75 -10.64
CA ASN A 201 10.97 -9.13 -10.69
C ASN A 201 9.85 -10.03 -10.11
N HIS A 202 10.14 -11.27 -9.74
CA HIS A 202 9.15 -12.21 -9.21
C HIS A 202 8.85 -11.96 -7.73
N ASP A 203 7.70 -12.45 -7.26
CA ASP A 203 7.43 -12.49 -5.82
C ASP A 203 8.26 -13.59 -5.14
N THR A 204 9.13 -13.18 -4.23
CA THR A 204 10.07 -14.03 -3.49
C THR A 204 9.60 -14.38 -2.08
N HIS A 205 8.50 -13.76 -1.62
CA HIS A 205 8.00 -13.85 -0.24
C HIS A 205 6.51 -14.26 -0.19
N GLY A 206 5.78 -14.11 -1.29
CA GLY A 206 4.39 -14.54 -1.41
C GLY A 206 3.39 -13.67 -0.66
N HIS A 207 3.72 -12.40 -0.37
CA HIS A 207 2.76 -11.46 0.22
C HIS A 207 1.95 -10.79 -0.89
N GLY A 208 2.61 -10.14 -1.85
CA GLY A 208 1.97 -9.51 -3.01
C GLY A 208 1.13 -10.48 -3.85
N THR A 209 1.58 -11.74 -4.02
CA THR A 209 0.80 -12.78 -4.72
C THR A 209 -0.48 -13.16 -3.97
N HIS A 210 -0.40 -13.33 -2.65
CA HIS A 210 -1.56 -13.64 -1.78
C HIS A 210 -2.58 -12.49 -1.75
N VAL A 211 -2.06 -11.26 -1.66
CA VAL A 211 -2.81 -10.01 -1.81
C VAL A 211 -3.51 -9.98 -3.18
N ALA A 212 -2.79 -10.08 -4.29
CA ALA A 212 -3.35 -10.08 -5.64
C ALA A 212 -4.42 -11.17 -5.87
N GLY A 213 -4.21 -12.36 -5.30
CA GLY A 213 -5.20 -13.45 -5.30
C GLY A 213 -6.49 -13.07 -4.55
N THR A 214 -6.40 -12.31 -3.47
CA THR A 214 -7.57 -11.85 -2.71
C THR A 214 -8.30 -10.70 -3.42
N VAL A 215 -7.57 -9.88 -4.20
CA VAL A 215 -8.17 -8.88 -5.10
C VAL A 215 -9.01 -9.57 -6.17
N GLY A 216 -8.39 -10.41 -7.01
CA GLY A 216 -9.02 -10.85 -8.26
C GLY A 216 -8.78 -12.30 -8.66
N GLY A 217 -8.29 -13.15 -7.77
CA GLY A 217 -8.16 -14.59 -8.01
C GLY A 217 -9.47 -15.30 -8.43
N ASN A 218 -9.34 -16.42 -9.12
CA ASN A 218 -10.46 -17.20 -9.65
C ASN A 218 -11.32 -17.90 -8.59
N GLN A 219 -10.73 -18.24 -7.44
CA GLN A 219 -11.35 -18.93 -6.31
C GLN A 219 -11.42 -18.06 -5.04
N CYS A 220 -10.37 -17.29 -4.76
CA CYS A 220 -10.19 -16.48 -3.55
C CYS A 220 -10.45 -14.98 -3.77
N GLY A 221 -10.51 -14.53 -5.02
CA GLY A 221 -10.70 -13.13 -5.37
C GLY A 221 -12.14 -12.63 -5.24
N VAL A 222 -12.27 -11.35 -4.88
CA VAL A 222 -13.55 -10.62 -4.93
C VAL A 222 -13.88 -10.23 -6.38
N ALA A 223 -12.93 -9.61 -7.09
CA ALA A 223 -13.11 -9.08 -8.43
C ALA A 223 -12.88 -10.15 -9.51
N ARG A 224 -13.92 -10.94 -9.80
CA ARG A 224 -13.83 -12.07 -10.76
C ARG A 224 -14.17 -11.75 -12.21
N ASN A 225 -14.29 -10.46 -12.55
CA ASN A 225 -14.56 -9.99 -13.90
C ASN A 225 -13.25 -9.93 -14.72
N PRO A 226 -13.21 -10.42 -15.98
CA PRO A 226 -12.03 -10.30 -16.84
C PRO A 226 -11.60 -8.86 -17.16
N GLY A 227 -12.46 -7.86 -16.95
CA GLY A 227 -12.14 -6.44 -17.08
C GLY A 227 -11.22 -5.88 -15.99
N VAL A 228 -10.98 -6.61 -14.89
CA VAL A 228 -10.02 -6.18 -13.87
C VAL A 228 -8.60 -6.54 -14.30
N ARG A 229 -7.73 -5.53 -14.32
CA ARG A 229 -6.28 -5.64 -14.48
C ARG A 229 -5.63 -5.59 -13.11
N ILE A 230 -4.62 -6.44 -12.89
CA ILE A 230 -3.80 -6.40 -11.68
C ILE A 230 -2.34 -6.29 -12.09
N THR A 231 -1.62 -5.28 -11.58
CA THR A 231 -0.17 -5.12 -11.84
C THR A 231 0.62 -5.14 -10.54
N GLY A 232 1.56 -6.09 -10.41
CA GLY A 232 2.51 -6.14 -9.31
C GLY A 232 3.66 -5.17 -9.52
N VAL A 233 3.67 -4.05 -8.80
CA VAL A 233 4.82 -3.15 -8.72
C VAL A 233 5.70 -3.68 -7.59
N LYS A 234 6.86 -4.25 -7.90
CA LYS A 234 7.73 -4.85 -6.89
C LYS A 234 8.50 -3.74 -6.16
N VAL A 235 7.94 -3.28 -5.05
CA VAL A 235 8.63 -2.30 -4.20
C VAL A 235 9.59 -3.00 -3.25
N THR A 236 9.27 -4.20 -2.74
CA THR A 236 10.11 -4.93 -1.76
C THR A 236 10.58 -6.30 -2.22
N THR A 237 11.65 -6.82 -1.60
CA THR A 237 11.95 -8.26 -1.58
C THR A 237 11.21 -8.99 -0.45
N GLY A 238 10.84 -8.26 0.62
CA GLY A 238 10.39 -8.79 1.90
C GLY A 238 11.51 -9.34 2.80
N HIS A 239 12.78 -9.26 2.36
CA HIS A 239 13.90 -10.00 2.96
C HIS A 239 15.11 -9.06 3.23
N GLY A 240 15.67 -9.12 4.44
CA GLY A 240 16.83 -8.33 4.89
C GLY A 240 16.46 -6.99 5.56
N LEU A 241 17.40 -6.20 6.08
CA LEU A 241 18.79 -6.54 6.48
C LEU A 241 19.20 -5.86 7.80
N ILE A 242 18.28 -5.13 8.46
CA ILE A 242 18.43 -4.63 9.83
C ILE A 242 17.36 -5.33 10.67
N ASP A 243 17.79 -5.94 11.76
CA ASP A 243 17.01 -6.65 12.80
C ASP A 243 15.66 -7.26 12.37
N GLY A 244 15.69 -8.50 11.87
CA GLY A 244 14.48 -9.30 11.66
C GLY A 244 13.73 -9.10 10.33
N GLY A 245 14.40 -8.63 9.28
CA GLY A 245 13.93 -8.80 7.89
C GLY A 245 12.80 -7.86 7.46
N ARG A 246 12.88 -6.58 7.83
CA ARG A 246 11.85 -5.56 7.52
C ARG A 246 12.42 -4.29 6.88
N ALA A 247 13.59 -4.37 6.25
CA ALA A 247 14.21 -3.20 5.64
C ALA A 247 13.46 -2.77 4.38
N VAL A 248 13.36 -1.46 4.21
CA VAL A 248 12.59 -0.80 3.16
C VAL A 248 13.31 0.44 2.69
N ARG A 249 13.05 0.85 1.44
CA ARG A 249 13.22 2.21 0.95
C ARG A 249 11.88 2.86 0.52
N LEU A 250 11.47 4.01 1.08
CA LEU A 250 10.36 4.89 0.60
C LEU A 250 10.61 5.25 -0.85
N SER A 251 11.87 5.39 -1.26
CA SER A 251 12.23 5.61 -2.66
C SER A 251 11.44 4.73 -3.62
N ALA A 252 11.42 3.43 -3.33
CA ALA A 252 10.70 2.44 -4.10
C ALA A 252 9.18 2.46 -3.92
N VAL A 253 8.65 3.08 -2.87
CA VAL A 253 7.21 3.42 -2.75
C VAL A 253 6.86 4.68 -3.54
N ILE A 254 7.57 5.81 -3.37
CA ILE A 254 7.36 7.03 -4.15
C ILE A 254 7.40 6.70 -5.62
N ARG A 255 8.47 6.02 -6.06
CA ARG A 255 8.72 5.68 -7.46
C ARG A 255 7.69 4.67 -7.98
N GLY A 256 7.19 3.79 -7.10
CA GLY A 256 6.01 2.97 -7.37
C GLY A 256 4.74 3.80 -7.59
N LEU A 257 4.38 4.67 -6.64
CA LEU A 257 3.21 5.55 -6.69
C LEU A 257 3.25 6.49 -7.90
N GLN A 258 4.43 7.06 -8.17
CA GLN A 258 4.73 7.90 -9.31
C GLN A 258 4.53 7.14 -10.61
N TRP A 259 5.13 5.95 -10.76
CA TRP A 259 4.98 5.17 -11.98
C TRP A 259 3.50 4.82 -12.24
N VAL A 260 2.74 4.51 -11.18
CA VAL A 260 1.29 4.28 -11.32
C VAL A 260 0.54 5.58 -11.66
N SER A 261 0.91 6.73 -11.11
CA SER A 261 0.41 8.05 -11.50
C SER A 261 0.73 8.37 -12.97
N GLU A 262 1.91 8.01 -13.47
CA GLU A 262 2.28 8.12 -14.90
C GLU A 262 1.43 7.19 -15.77
N GLN A 263 1.21 5.93 -15.36
CA GLN A 263 0.32 5.00 -16.08
C GLN A 263 -1.13 5.52 -16.13
N HIS A 264 -1.63 6.11 -15.05
CA HIS A 264 -2.98 6.67 -14.99
C HIS A 264 -3.09 7.98 -15.78
N ARG A 265 -2.13 8.90 -15.69
CA ARG A 265 -2.09 10.12 -16.53
C ARG A 265 -2.04 9.80 -18.03
N ALA A 266 -1.42 8.68 -18.41
CA ALA A 266 -1.44 8.18 -19.79
C ALA A 266 -2.78 7.49 -20.17
N ASN A 267 -3.62 7.12 -19.20
CA ASN A 267 -4.88 6.38 -19.40
C ASN A 267 -5.98 6.84 -18.41
N PRO A 268 -6.36 8.14 -18.35
CA PRO A 268 -7.21 8.66 -17.26
C PRO A 268 -8.64 8.07 -17.27
N GLU A 269 -9.12 7.65 -18.44
CA GLU A 269 -10.39 6.93 -18.63
C GLU A 269 -10.41 5.52 -18.00
N VAL A 270 -9.25 5.02 -17.53
CA VAL A 270 -9.12 3.73 -16.83
C VAL A 270 -9.00 4.01 -15.33
N PRO A 271 -10.02 3.70 -14.51
CA PRO A 271 -9.98 3.91 -13.08
C PRO A 271 -8.81 3.15 -12.46
N ALA A 272 -7.86 3.89 -11.91
CA ALA A 272 -6.66 3.38 -11.30
C ALA A 272 -6.80 3.34 -9.78
N ILE A 273 -6.24 2.28 -9.20
CA ILE A 273 -6.41 1.95 -7.81
C ILE A 273 -5.09 1.44 -7.25
N ILE A 274 -4.62 2.02 -6.16
CA ILE A 274 -3.35 1.69 -5.54
C ILE A 274 -3.57 1.01 -4.21
N ASN A 275 -3.01 -0.19 -4.14
CA ASN A 275 -3.01 -1.01 -2.98
C ASN A 275 -1.86 -0.53 -2.04
N MET A 276 -2.05 -0.14 -0.74
CA MET A 276 -0.97 0.09 0.28
C MET A 276 -1.02 -0.49 1.77
N SER A 277 -0.84 -1.81 1.99
CA SER A 277 -0.57 -2.62 3.23
C SER A 277 0.77 -2.30 3.88
N LEU A 278 0.98 -1.06 4.31
CA LEU A 278 2.17 -0.79 5.08
C LEU A 278 2.00 0.13 6.26
N ARG A 279 3.07 0.16 7.05
CA ARG A 279 3.26 1.15 8.08
C ARG A 279 4.67 1.68 8.06
N TYR A 280 4.75 3.00 8.12
CA TYR A 280 5.90 3.73 8.63
C TYR A 280 5.64 3.91 10.12
N VAL A 281 6.59 3.51 10.98
CA VAL A 281 6.55 3.85 12.42
C VAL A 281 7.88 4.52 12.78
N PRO A 282 7.92 5.77 13.27
CA PRO A 282 6.81 6.74 13.19
C PRO A 282 6.33 6.95 11.75
N GLY A 283 5.16 7.59 11.59
CA GLY A 283 4.67 8.04 10.29
C GLY A 283 5.61 9.02 9.59
N ASP A 284 5.33 9.24 8.31
CA ASP A 284 6.17 9.89 7.33
C ASP A 284 5.37 10.91 6.50
N ASP A 285 5.76 12.19 6.57
CA ASP A 285 4.94 13.28 6.05
C ASP A 285 4.99 13.38 4.51
N ALA A 286 6.09 12.96 3.86
CA ALA A 286 6.17 12.94 2.40
C ALA A 286 5.37 11.80 1.78
N LEU A 287 5.36 10.60 2.39
CA LEU A 287 4.47 9.54 1.93
C LEU A 287 3.01 9.99 1.99
N ASP A 288 2.60 10.61 3.10
CA ASP A 288 1.22 11.08 3.26
C ASP A 288 0.88 12.17 2.23
N GLN A 289 1.81 13.10 1.95
CA GLN A 289 1.67 14.08 0.86
C GLN A 289 1.59 13.42 -0.52
N PHE A 290 2.41 12.40 -0.81
CA PHE A 290 2.41 11.73 -2.11
C PHE A 290 1.14 10.90 -2.32
N VAL A 291 0.62 10.29 -1.26
CA VAL A 291 -0.70 9.64 -1.25
C VAL A 291 -1.81 10.65 -1.50
N ASP A 292 -1.82 11.78 -0.79
CA ASP A 292 -2.80 12.84 -1.01
C ASP A 292 -2.74 13.41 -2.44
N ARG A 293 -1.53 13.53 -3.03
CA ARG A 293 -1.31 13.94 -4.44
C ARG A 293 -1.85 12.92 -5.45
N VAL A 294 -1.64 11.62 -5.21
CA VAL A 294 -2.20 10.54 -6.04
C VAL A 294 -3.73 10.50 -5.93
N VAL A 295 -4.27 10.64 -4.71
CA VAL A 295 -5.73 10.69 -4.49
C VAL A 295 -6.38 11.93 -5.13
N ALA A 296 -5.64 13.03 -5.24
CA ALA A 296 -6.06 14.22 -5.99
C ALA A 296 -6.08 14.03 -7.53
N GLN A 297 -5.60 12.89 -8.05
CA GLN A 297 -5.74 12.49 -9.46
C GLN A 297 -6.93 11.52 -9.67
N ASP A 298 -7.94 11.53 -8.77
CA ASP A 298 -9.09 10.61 -8.74
C ASP A 298 -8.73 9.11 -8.62
N MET A 299 -7.47 8.82 -8.26
CA MET A 299 -6.97 7.46 -8.01
C MET A 299 -7.31 7.02 -6.60
N HIS A 300 -7.82 5.79 -6.46
CA HIS A 300 -8.18 5.26 -5.14
C HIS A 300 -6.94 4.76 -4.41
N VAL A 301 -6.62 5.28 -3.22
CA VAL A 301 -5.51 4.80 -2.40
C VAL A 301 -6.02 4.39 -1.02
N VAL A 302 -5.67 3.18 -0.61
CA VAL A 302 -6.22 2.54 0.59
C VAL A 302 -5.09 1.71 1.23
N VAL A 303 -5.17 1.53 2.55
CA VAL A 303 -3.96 1.32 3.34
C VAL A 303 -4.17 0.47 4.59
N SER A 304 -3.13 -0.23 5.07
CA SER A 304 -3.27 -0.97 6.33
C SER A 304 -3.39 -0.03 7.50
N ALA A 305 -4.45 -0.14 8.30
CA ALA A 305 -4.51 0.49 9.61
C ALA A 305 -3.27 0.13 10.45
N GLY A 306 -2.80 -1.12 10.33
CA GLY A 306 -1.58 -1.65 10.94
C GLY A 306 -1.82 -2.88 11.81
N ASN A 307 -0.74 -3.58 12.13
CA ASN A 307 -0.73 -4.87 12.83
C ASN A 307 -0.05 -4.78 14.21
N ALA A 308 -0.31 -3.72 14.99
CA ALA A 308 0.33 -3.47 16.28
C ALA A 308 -0.65 -3.22 17.46
N GLY A 309 -1.97 -3.24 17.23
CA GLY A 309 -2.96 -3.01 18.30
C GLY A 309 -2.91 -1.59 18.88
N GLN A 310 -2.61 -0.59 18.06
CA GLN A 310 -2.45 0.81 18.46
C GLN A 310 -3.30 1.76 17.60
N ASP A 311 -3.27 3.06 17.90
CA ASP A 311 -3.93 4.07 17.06
C ASP A 311 -3.21 4.24 15.71
N ALA A 312 -3.97 4.17 14.61
CA ALA A 312 -3.46 4.28 13.24
C ALA A 312 -2.95 5.70 12.89
N THR A 313 -3.29 6.73 13.67
CA THR A 313 -2.75 8.10 13.50
C THR A 313 -1.23 8.20 13.64
N SER A 314 -0.58 7.23 14.30
CA SER A 314 0.88 7.26 14.52
C SER A 314 1.70 6.71 13.34
N GLN A 315 1.07 6.30 12.24
CA GLN A 315 1.75 5.60 11.14
C GLN A 315 1.22 5.95 9.75
N SER A 316 2.13 6.08 8.79
CA SER A 316 1.80 6.35 7.38
C SER A 316 1.75 5.07 6.55
N PRO A 317 0.94 4.99 5.48
CA PRO A 317 0.00 6.00 5.00
C PRO A 317 -1.37 5.91 5.68
N ALA A 318 -1.53 5.11 6.75
CA ALA A 318 -2.76 5.03 7.53
C ALA A 318 -3.23 6.38 8.07
N ARG A 319 -2.31 7.30 8.37
CA ARG A 319 -2.61 8.66 8.79
C ARG A 319 -2.73 9.69 7.65
N ALA A 320 -2.48 9.34 6.38
CA ALA A 320 -2.75 10.24 5.25
C ALA A 320 -4.24 10.65 5.22
N ARG A 321 -4.59 11.69 4.46
CA ARG A 321 -5.96 12.23 4.46
C ARG A 321 -6.79 11.67 3.30
N GLY A 322 -6.17 11.44 2.14
CA GLY A 322 -6.78 10.75 1.02
C GLY A 322 -6.84 9.22 1.17
N ALA A 323 -6.02 8.65 2.07
CA ALA A 323 -5.98 7.21 2.30
C ALA A 323 -7.20 6.68 3.05
N LEU A 324 -7.74 5.57 2.57
CA LEU A 324 -8.71 4.76 3.29
C LEU A 324 -7.98 3.73 4.16
N ALA A 325 -7.85 3.92 5.47
CA ALA A 325 -7.17 2.94 6.32
C ALA A 325 -8.11 1.83 6.81
N VAL A 326 -7.67 0.58 6.74
CA VAL A 326 -8.55 -0.59 6.96
C VAL A 326 -8.08 -1.47 8.11
N GLY A 327 -9.01 -1.73 9.03
CA GLY A 327 -8.84 -2.62 10.18
C GLY A 327 -9.25 -4.07 9.87
N GLY A 328 -8.68 -5.02 10.63
CA GLY A 328 -8.93 -6.44 10.48
C GLY A 328 -10.03 -6.97 11.40
N SER A 329 -10.88 -7.85 10.89
CA SER A 329 -11.86 -8.63 11.67
C SER A 329 -11.62 -10.14 11.58
N THR A 330 -12.17 -10.86 12.54
CA THR A 330 -12.18 -12.33 12.63
C THR A 330 -13.42 -12.93 11.95
N ILE A 331 -13.41 -14.26 11.73
CA ILE A 331 -14.57 -15.04 11.25
C ILE A 331 -15.82 -14.99 12.14
N ARG A 332 -15.69 -14.44 13.37
CA ARG A 332 -16.77 -14.26 14.35
C ARG A 332 -17.22 -12.80 14.47
N ASP A 333 -16.84 -11.93 13.53
CA ASP A 333 -17.06 -10.48 13.56
C ASP A 333 -16.47 -9.76 14.79
N GLY A 334 -15.56 -10.38 15.53
CA GLY A 334 -14.72 -9.70 16.52
C GLY A 334 -13.51 -9.01 15.89
N LEU A 335 -13.03 -7.93 16.50
CA LEU A 335 -11.78 -7.25 16.16
C LEU A 335 -10.61 -8.24 16.09
N TYR A 336 -9.78 -8.16 15.03
CA TYR A 336 -8.47 -8.81 15.05
C TYR A 336 -7.60 -8.12 16.12
N VAL A 337 -7.14 -8.87 17.12
CA VAL A 337 -6.50 -8.30 18.33
C VAL A 337 -5.30 -7.39 18.06
N ASN A 338 -4.53 -7.62 16.99
CA ASN A 338 -3.41 -6.76 16.60
C ASN A 338 -3.80 -5.70 15.54
N SER A 339 -5.05 -5.64 15.10
CA SER A 339 -5.49 -4.56 14.22
C SER A 339 -5.37 -3.23 14.95
N ASN A 340 -4.73 -2.28 14.31
CA ASN A 340 -4.82 -0.89 14.73
C ASN A 340 -6.26 -0.37 14.61
N PHE A 341 -6.52 0.72 15.33
CA PHE A 341 -7.82 1.36 15.51
C PHE A 341 -7.66 2.90 15.46
N GLY A 342 -8.66 3.65 15.94
CA GLY A 342 -8.65 5.10 16.00
C GLY A 342 -9.34 5.77 14.81
N PRO A 343 -9.41 7.11 14.80
CA PRO A 343 -10.25 7.88 13.87
C PRO A 343 -9.79 7.84 12.41
N LYS A 344 -8.62 7.26 12.14
CA LYS A 344 -8.11 7.02 10.79
C LYS A 344 -8.60 5.74 10.16
N VAL A 345 -9.09 4.77 10.93
CA VAL A 345 -9.67 3.54 10.37
C VAL A 345 -11.04 3.86 9.78
N ALA A 346 -11.10 3.82 8.45
CA ALA A 346 -12.25 4.18 7.65
C ALA A 346 -13.31 3.07 7.59
N ILE A 347 -12.89 1.81 7.74
CA ILE A 347 -13.75 0.61 7.74
C ILE A 347 -12.99 -0.64 8.24
N PHE A 348 -13.71 -1.71 8.59
CA PHE A 348 -13.14 -3.03 8.91
C PHE A 348 -13.49 -4.11 7.87
N ALA A 349 -12.63 -5.14 7.80
CA ALA A 349 -12.82 -6.27 6.91
C ALA A 349 -12.15 -7.58 7.37
N PRO A 350 -12.61 -8.76 6.89
CA PRO A 350 -12.02 -10.07 7.16
C PRO A 350 -10.50 -10.14 6.99
N GLY A 351 -9.75 -10.21 8.10
CA GLY A 351 -8.29 -10.14 8.11
C GLY A 351 -7.58 -11.29 8.85
N VAL A 352 -8.30 -12.30 9.35
CA VAL A 352 -7.71 -13.41 10.13
C VAL A 352 -7.98 -14.75 9.46
N GLY A 353 -6.92 -15.48 9.12
CA GLY A 353 -7.03 -16.78 8.45
C GLY A 353 -7.66 -16.65 7.07
N ILE A 354 -7.08 -15.80 6.22
CA ILE A 354 -7.57 -15.53 4.86
C ILE A 354 -6.79 -16.39 3.88
N VAL A 355 -7.49 -17.29 3.17
CA VAL A 355 -6.90 -18.22 2.20
C VAL A 355 -6.85 -17.57 0.81
N SER A 356 -5.66 -17.54 0.21
CA SER A 356 -5.41 -17.01 -1.14
C SER A 356 -4.09 -17.57 -1.70
N ALA A 357 -3.74 -17.20 -2.93
CA ALA A 357 -2.58 -17.72 -3.68
C ALA A 357 -1.26 -17.70 -2.89
N GLY A 358 -0.52 -18.80 -2.97
CA GLY A 358 0.85 -18.94 -2.50
C GLY A 358 1.89 -18.73 -3.61
N ILE A 359 3.10 -19.27 -3.40
CA ILE A 359 4.23 -19.17 -4.35
C ILE A 359 5.07 -20.46 -4.49
N GLU A 360 4.91 -21.47 -3.62
CA GLU A 360 5.67 -22.73 -3.70
C GLU A 360 5.28 -23.57 -4.94
N THR A 361 4.01 -23.47 -5.36
CA THR A 361 3.53 -24.12 -6.60
C THR A 361 2.53 -23.21 -7.34
N PRO A 362 2.29 -23.42 -8.64
CA PRO A 362 1.27 -22.68 -9.39
C PRO A 362 -0.18 -22.90 -8.94
N ALA A 363 -0.44 -23.74 -7.94
CA ALA A 363 -1.77 -24.05 -7.42
C ALA A 363 -1.86 -23.90 -5.88
N GLU A 364 -0.86 -23.29 -5.25
CA GLU A 364 -0.79 -23.20 -3.79
C GLU A 364 -1.84 -22.22 -3.24
N LEU A 365 -2.53 -22.62 -2.18
CA LEU A 365 -3.40 -21.73 -1.41
C LEU A 365 -2.94 -21.73 0.04
N VAL A 366 -2.57 -20.56 0.56
CA VAL A 366 -2.05 -20.37 1.91
C VAL A 366 -2.94 -19.45 2.73
N SER A 367 -3.04 -19.73 4.03
CA SER A 367 -3.77 -18.88 4.97
C SER A 367 -2.83 -17.84 5.59
N LYS A 368 -3.17 -16.56 5.53
CA LYS A 368 -2.41 -15.47 6.16
C LYS A 368 -3.33 -14.57 7.01
N THR A 369 -2.73 -13.82 7.93
CA THR A 369 -3.44 -13.00 8.93
C THR A 369 -2.81 -11.61 9.05
N GLY A 370 -3.65 -10.58 9.02
CA GLY A 370 -3.31 -9.20 9.28
C GLY A 370 -4.32 -8.24 8.63
N THR A 371 -4.22 -6.94 8.95
CA THR A 371 -4.82 -5.88 8.12
C THR A 371 -4.37 -6.00 6.67
N SER A 372 -3.19 -6.58 6.43
CA SER A 372 -2.65 -6.85 5.10
C SER A 372 -3.47 -7.84 4.26
N MET A 373 -4.28 -8.68 4.91
CA MET A 373 -5.26 -9.55 4.25
C MET A 373 -6.68 -8.99 4.36
N ALA A 374 -6.91 -8.09 5.33
CA ALA A 374 -8.18 -7.41 5.50
C ALA A 374 -8.59 -6.67 4.22
N SER A 375 -7.67 -5.94 3.57
CA SER A 375 -8.04 -5.07 2.45
C SER A 375 -7.56 -5.33 1.00
N PRO A 376 -6.83 -6.40 0.61
CA PRO A 376 -6.94 -6.86 -0.78
C PRO A 376 -8.33 -7.46 -1.08
N LEU A 377 -9.09 -7.88 -0.05
CA LEU A 377 -10.50 -8.24 -0.18
C LEU A 377 -11.33 -7.00 -0.56
N VAL A 378 -11.23 -6.02 0.32
CA VAL A 378 -11.77 -4.65 0.25
C VAL A 378 -11.38 -4.12 -1.14
N ALA A 379 -10.16 -4.44 -1.64
CA ALA A 379 -9.63 -4.01 -2.92
C ALA A 379 -10.33 -4.54 -4.16
N GLY A 380 -10.43 -5.87 -4.23
CA GLY A 380 -11.27 -6.48 -5.24
C GLY A 380 -12.73 -6.02 -5.14
N THR A 381 -13.12 -5.40 -4.02
CA THR A 381 -14.41 -4.74 -3.90
C THR A 381 -14.48 -3.36 -4.59
N ILE A 382 -13.44 -2.50 -4.75
CA ILE A 382 -13.52 -1.40 -5.78
C ILE A 382 -13.65 -2.03 -7.13
N ALA A 383 -12.71 -2.89 -7.50
CA ALA A 383 -12.58 -3.31 -8.88
C ALA A 383 -13.86 -4.01 -9.39
N TRP A 384 -14.48 -4.85 -8.55
CA TRP A 384 -15.79 -5.45 -8.84
C TRP A 384 -16.91 -4.42 -9.01
N LEU A 385 -16.86 -3.29 -8.30
CA LEU A 385 -17.99 -2.40 -8.12
C LEU A 385 -17.93 -1.08 -8.89
N ILE A 386 -16.74 -0.57 -9.23
CA ILE A 386 -16.60 0.30 -10.41
C ILE A 386 -17.18 -0.38 -11.64
N GLN A 387 -17.13 -1.71 -11.72
CA GLN A 387 -17.76 -2.47 -12.79
C GLN A 387 -19.27 -2.68 -12.64
N GLN A 388 -19.89 -2.39 -11.48
CA GLN A 388 -21.35 -2.41 -11.33
C GLN A 388 -21.97 -1.01 -11.45
N GLU A 389 -21.42 0.00 -10.76
CA GLU A 389 -21.97 1.38 -10.71
C GLU A 389 -21.19 2.41 -11.54
N GLY A 390 -19.95 2.12 -11.96
CA GLY A 390 -19.03 3.11 -12.53
C GLY A 390 -18.06 3.70 -11.49
N ASN A 391 -17.07 4.46 -11.96
CA ASN A 391 -16.11 5.13 -11.08
C ASN A 391 -16.75 6.32 -10.34
N ARG A 392 -16.18 6.66 -9.18
CA ARG A 392 -16.51 7.82 -8.35
C ARG A 392 -15.20 8.41 -7.82
N PRO A 393 -15.13 9.71 -7.47
CA PRO A 393 -13.99 10.25 -6.73
C PRO A 393 -13.74 9.50 -5.40
N PRO A 394 -12.49 9.34 -4.93
CA PRO A 394 -12.15 8.51 -3.76
C PRO A 394 -12.94 8.79 -2.47
N GLN A 395 -13.33 10.04 -2.20
CA GLN A 395 -14.17 10.37 -1.04
C GLN A 395 -15.63 9.87 -1.20
N ALA A 396 -16.17 9.90 -2.42
CA ALA A 396 -17.53 9.41 -2.73
C ALA A 396 -17.58 7.88 -2.91
N MET A 397 -16.45 7.28 -3.28
CA MET A 397 -16.18 5.85 -3.16
C MET A 397 -16.25 5.44 -1.69
N LEU A 398 -15.48 6.10 -0.80
CA LEU A 398 -15.51 5.85 0.64
C LEU A 398 -16.91 6.00 1.26
N GLN A 399 -17.65 7.06 0.95
CA GLN A 399 -19.01 7.24 1.48
C GLN A 399 -19.93 6.07 1.10
N ARG A 400 -19.86 5.59 -0.15
CA ARG A 400 -20.66 4.45 -0.64
C ARG A 400 -20.41 3.16 0.14
N LEU A 401 -19.21 2.99 0.67
CA LEU A 401 -18.86 1.87 1.56
C LEU A 401 -19.62 1.90 2.87
N GLN A 402 -19.65 3.08 3.46
CA GLN A 402 -20.15 3.30 4.81
C GLN A 402 -21.68 3.28 4.78
N GLU A 403 -22.28 3.70 3.66
CA GLU A 403 -23.66 3.40 3.29
C GLU A 403 -23.93 1.88 3.21
N LEU A 404 -23.15 1.11 2.45
CA LEU A 404 -23.37 -0.34 2.29
C LEU A 404 -23.14 -1.09 3.61
N ALA A 405 -22.02 -0.88 4.28
CA ALA A 405 -21.74 -1.48 5.58
C ALA A 405 -22.81 -1.11 6.62
N GLY A 406 -23.22 0.17 6.67
CA GLY A 406 -24.33 0.62 7.52
C GLY A 406 -25.67 -0.04 7.19
N ALA A 407 -26.05 -0.10 5.92
CA ALA A 407 -27.28 -0.74 5.44
C ALA A 407 -27.31 -2.25 5.71
N SER A 408 -26.14 -2.90 5.78
CA SER A 408 -26.04 -4.31 6.17
C SER A 408 -26.31 -4.58 7.66
N GLY A 409 -26.28 -3.53 8.50
CA GLY A 409 -26.40 -3.64 9.96
C GLY A 409 -25.22 -4.34 10.65
N ARG A 410 -24.14 -4.64 9.92
CA ARG A 410 -23.02 -5.46 10.41
C ARG A 410 -21.94 -4.62 11.06
N VAL A 411 -21.58 -4.99 12.29
CA VAL A 411 -20.59 -4.31 13.11
C VAL A 411 -19.51 -5.27 13.61
N VAL A 412 -18.30 -4.76 13.82
CA VAL A 412 -17.20 -5.47 14.46
C VAL A 412 -17.25 -5.27 15.97
N ALA A 413 -17.26 -6.37 16.72
CA ALA A 413 -17.29 -6.37 18.17
C ALA A 413 -15.89 -6.13 18.78
N GLY A 414 -15.83 -5.45 19.93
CA GLY A 414 -14.57 -5.18 20.65
C GLY A 414 -13.74 -4.01 20.08
N VAL A 415 -14.29 -3.24 19.14
CA VAL A 415 -13.65 -2.04 18.58
C VAL A 415 -13.55 -0.91 19.64
N PRO A 416 -12.38 -0.28 19.83
CA PRO A 416 -12.21 0.86 20.74
C PRO A 416 -13.02 2.10 20.35
N ALA A 417 -13.23 2.99 21.33
CA ALA A 417 -13.87 4.29 21.11
C ALA A 417 -13.14 5.13 20.04
N ASN A 418 -13.84 6.10 19.45
CA ASN A 418 -13.36 6.96 18.36
C ASN A 418 -12.87 6.21 17.11
N THR A 419 -13.34 4.97 16.92
CA THR A 419 -13.07 4.13 15.75
C THR A 419 -14.41 3.71 15.13
N THR A 420 -14.51 3.63 13.80
CA THR A 420 -15.70 3.03 13.17
C THR A 420 -15.78 1.54 13.51
N ASN A 421 -16.98 1.00 13.72
CA ASN A 421 -17.20 -0.44 13.86
C ASN A 421 -17.77 -1.09 12.60
N GLN A 422 -17.93 -0.35 11.50
CA GLN A 422 -18.56 -0.85 10.28
C GLN A 422 -17.74 -1.98 9.62
N LEU A 423 -18.41 -3.09 9.27
CA LEU A 423 -17.81 -4.21 8.55
C LEU A 423 -18.20 -4.17 7.07
N ILE A 424 -17.24 -4.27 6.15
CA ILE A 424 -17.47 -4.26 4.69
C ILE A 424 -18.68 -5.11 4.27
N TRP A 425 -19.62 -4.51 3.53
CA TRP A 425 -20.64 -5.24 2.77
C TRP A 425 -20.50 -4.91 1.29
N ASN A 426 -20.65 -5.94 0.47
CA ASN A 426 -20.60 -5.85 -0.98
C ASN A 426 -21.97 -5.46 -1.59
N GLY A 427 -23.05 -5.49 -0.81
CA GLY A 427 -24.42 -5.16 -1.25
C GLY A 427 -25.26 -6.33 -1.76
N VAL A 428 -24.75 -7.57 -1.67
CA VAL A 428 -25.38 -8.81 -2.17
C VAL A 428 -25.78 -9.71 -0.98
N GLN A 429 -26.85 -10.50 -1.15
CA GLN A 429 -27.40 -11.43 -0.14
C GLN A 429 -27.89 -12.75 -0.77
#